data_AF-A0A4Z0YMK2-F1
#
_entry.id   AF-A0A4Z0YMK2-F1
#
_cell.length_a   1.000
_cell.length_b   1.000
_cell.length_c   1.000
_cell.angle_alpha   90.00
_cell.angle_beta   90.00
_cell.angle_gamma   90.00
#
_symmetry.space_group_name_H-M   'P 1'
#
loop_
_entity.id
_entity.type
_entity.pdbx_description
1 polymer ?
#
loop_
_entity_poly.entity_id
_entity_poly.type
_entity_poly.pdbx_seq_one_letter_code
_entity_poly.pdbx_strand_id
1 'polypeptide(L)'
;MGKDPSNVSKYEDKHWGFGNDAYVGDLDVFHQLHCLNTLRHYAYAEYYNITALDASDENSPMALHLNHCVDILLQEITCSGNVGFITSNWVENQRYPQPDMSIYRKCIAFENVVAWRNAHSVDTDKYEKVMAEP
;
A
#
# COMPACT_ATOMS: atom_id res chain seq x y z
N MET A 1 -6.37 -17.47 5.62
CA MET A 1 -6.37 -16.58 4.44
C MET A 1 -7.75 -16.03 4.08
N GLY A 2 -8.88 -16.68 4.41
CA GLY A 2 -10.20 -16.15 4.03
C GLY A 2 -10.45 -16.12 2.50
N LYS A 3 -9.65 -16.89 1.76
CA LYS A 3 -9.67 -17.04 0.31
C LYS A 3 -9.66 -18.54 -0.03
N ASP A 4 -10.20 -18.90 -1.18
CA ASP A 4 -10.10 -20.26 -1.72
C ASP A 4 -8.65 -20.53 -2.16
N PRO A 5 -7.94 -21.50 -1.55
CA PRO A 5 -6.55 -21.78 -1.87
C PRO A 5 -6.31 -22.27 -3.31
N SER A 6 -7.34 -22.69 -4.05
CA SER A 6 -7.22 -23.05 -5.46
C SER A 6 -6.99 -21.84 -6.39
N ASN A 7 -7.37 -20.64 -5.93
CA ASN A 7 -7.27 -19.39 -6.70
C ASN A 7 -6.08 -18.50 -6.28
N VAL A 8 -5.25 -18.95 -5.34
CA VAL A 8 -4.10 -18.19 -4.84
C VAL A 8 -2.82 -18.71 -5.47
N SER A 9 -2.01 -17.82 -6.02
CA SER A 9 -0.71 -18.15 -6.61
C SER A 9 0.17 -18.88 -5.61
N LYS A 10 0.85 -19.94 -6.07
CA LYS A 10 1.70 -20.80 -5.25
C LYS A 10 3.17 -20.61 -5.53
N TYR A 11 3.99 -20.78 -4.50
CA TYR A 11 5.42 -21.01 -4.66
C TYR A 11 5.63 -22.48 -5.02
N GLU A 12 6.02 -22.76 -6.27
CA GLU A 12 6.28 -24.12 -6.71
C GLU A 12 7.47 -24.75 -5.95
N ASP A 13 7.26 -25.91 -5.32
CA ASP A 13 8.25 -26.52 -4.43
C ASP A 13 9.60 -26.79 -5.11
N LYS A 14 9.60 -27.19 -6.39
CA LYS A 14 10.83 -27.39 -7.19
C LYS A 14 11.74 -26.15 -7.25
N HIS A 15 11.19 -24.96 -7.10
CA HIS A 15 11.96 -23.72 -7.14
C HIS A 15 12.25 -23.18 -5.75
N TRP A 16 11.33 -23.36 -4.81
CA TRP A 16 11.34 -22.65 -3.52
C TRP A 16 11.65 -23.54 -2.31
N GLY A 17 11.35 -24.84 -2.36
CA GLY A 17 11.58 -25.78 -1.25
C GLY A 17 10.69 -25.54 -0.03
N PHE A 18 9.58 -24.82 -0.19
CA PHE A 18 8.64 -24.49 0.89
C PHE A 18 7.54 -25.56 1.09
N GLY A 19 7.53 -26.60 0.27
CA GLY A 19 6.45 -27.60 0.19
C GLY A 19 5.34 -27.19 -0.78
N ASN A 20 4.42 -28.13 -1.02
CA ASN A 20 3.32 -27.97 -1.98
C ASN A 20 2.18 -27.04 -1.51
N ASP A 21 2.27 -26.55 -0.28
CA ASP A 21 1.27 -25.71 0.38
C ASP A 21 1.83 -24.32 0.73
N ALA A 22 2.65 -23.77 -0.17
CA ALA A 22 3.25 -22.46 -0.05
C ALA A 22 2.59 -21.46 -1.01
N TYR A 23 2.11 -20.35 -0.48
CA TYR A 23 1.29 -19.36 -1.19
C TYR A 23 1.98 -17.99 -1.23
N VAL A 24 1.81 -17.30 -2.34
CA VAL A 24 2.28 -15.92 -2.51
C VAL A 24 1.39 -14.97 -1.72
N GLY A 25 1.99 -14.05 -0.97
CA GLY A 25 1.28 -13.01 -0.24
C GLY A 25 2.23 -11.94 0.28
N ASP A 26 1.65 -10.82 0.71
CA ASP A 26 2.35 -9.73 1.39
C ASP A 26 1.49 -9.25 2.57
N LEU A 27 2.11 -8.52 3.49
CA LEU A 27 1.39 -7.82 4.54
C LEU A 27 0.76 -6.55 3.95
N ASP A 28 -0.56 -6.43 4.09
CA ASP A 28 -1.37 -5.37 3.49
C ASP A 28 -0.85 -3.94 3.76
N VAL A 29 -0.30 -3.70 4.95
CA VAL A 29 0.29 -2.39 5.32
C VAL A 29 1.40 -1.92 4.36
N PHE A 30 2.20 -2.82 3.77
CA PHE A 30 3.23 -2.41 2.80
C PHE A 30 2.63 -2.08 1.44
N HIS A 31 1.53 -2.76 1.07
CA HIS A 31 0.76 -2.42 -0.13
C HIS A 31 0.07 -1.06 0.03
N GLN A 32 -0.53 -0.77 1.18
CA GLN A 32 -1.07 0.56 1.52
C GLN A 32 0.00 1.66 1.42
N LEU A 33 1.20 1.42 1.94
CA LEU A 33 2.32 2.37 1.83
C LEU A 33 2.79 2.55 0.38
N HIS A 34 2.84 1.49 -0.41
CA HIS A 34 3.10 1.55 -1.85
C HIS A 34 2.03 2.39 -2.57
N CYS A 35 0.75 2.19 -2.28
CA CYS A 35 -0.35 2.96 -2.84
C CYS A 35 -0.22 4.45 -2.50
N LEU A 36 0.06 4.80 -1.24
CA LEU A 36 0.28 6.18 -0.83
C LEU A 36 1.49 6.80 -1.54
N ASN A 37 2.59 6.06 -1.65
CA ASN A 37 3.79 6.54 -2.34
C ASN A 37 3.56 6.73 -3.85
N THR A 38 2.78 5.84 -4.47
CA THR A 38 2.38 5.93 -5.88
C THR A 38 1.55 7.18 -6.13
N LEU A 39 0.53 7.44 -5.29
CA LEU A 39 -0.27 8.66 -5.35
C LEU A 39 0.58 9.91 -5.16
N ARG A 40 1.53 9.90 -4.21
CA ARG A 40 2.49 11.00 -4.00
C ARG A 40 3.32 11.26 -5.25
N HIS A 41 3.88 10.21 -5.85
CA HIS A 41 4.70 10.35 -7.06
C HIS A 41 3.87 10.88 -8.23
N TYR A 42 2.61 10.46 -8.36
CA TYR A 42 1.69 10.96 -9.37
C TYR A 42 1.34 12.45 -9.17
N ALA A 43 1.05 12.86 -7.93
CA ALA A 43 0.76 14.26 -7.62
C ALA A 43 1.93 15.21 -7.94
N TYR A 44 3.16 14.69 -8.03
CA TYR A 44 4.37 15.43 -8.40
C TYR A 44 5.09 14.78 -9.59
N ALA A 45 4.34 14.31 -10.59
CA ALA A 45 4.88 13.50 -11.70
C ALA A 45 6.07 14.17 -12.42
N GLU A 46 6.04 15.50 -12.61
CA GLU A 46 7.15 16.26 -13.22
C GLU A 46 8.44 16.13 -12.41
N TYR A 47 8.36 16.30 -11.08
CA TYR A 47 9.52 16.18 -10.19
C TYR A 47 10.14 14.77 -10.25
N TYR A 48 9.33 13.73 -10.42
CA TYR A 48 9.78 12.35 -10.51
C TYR A 48 10.08 11.90 -11.95
N ASN A 49 10.11 12.81 -12.94
CA ASN A 49 10.33 12.51 -14.36
C ASN A 49 9.40 11.42 -14.91
N ILE A 50 8.15 11.37 -14.44
CA ILE A 50 7.20 10.36 -14.91
C ILE A 50 6.47 10.92 -16.13
N THR A 51 7.03 10.62 -17.31
CA THR A 51 6.64 11.21 -18.60
C THR A 51 5.55 10.43 -19.34
N ALA A 52 5.35 9.16 -19.01
CA ALA A 52 4.51 8.21 -19.75
C ALA A 52 3.22 7.81 -19.00
N LEU A 53 2.66 8.71 -18.19
CA LEU A 53 1.42 8.44 -17.47
C LEU A 53 0.26 9.14 -18.15
N ASP A 54 -0.20 8.58 -19.26
CA ASP A 54 -1.49 8.99 -19.78
C ASP A 54 -2.62 8.35 -18.95
N ALA A 55 -2.83 8.86 -17.73
CA ALA A 55 -4.02 8.56 -16.95
C ALA A 55 -5.24 9.39 -17.40
N SER A 56 -5.14 10.12 -18.53
CA SER A 56 -6.31 10.78 -19.13
C SER A 56 -7.26 9.75 -19.78
N ASP A 57 -6.75 8.57 -20.14
CA ASP A 57 -7.55 7.38 -20.40
C ASP A 57 -7.79 6.61 -19.09
N GLU A 58 -9.06 6.55 -18.68
CA GLU A 58 -9.53 5.82 -17.50
C GLU A 58 -9.24 4.31 -17.55
N ASN A 59 -9.04 3.75 -18.75
CA ASN A 59 -8.71 2.35 -18.97
C ASN A 59 -7.22 2.09 -19.09
N SER A 60 -6.38 3.13 -19.00
CA SER A 60 -4.93 2.94 -18.99
C SER A 60 -4.50 2.10 -17.78
N PRO A 61 -3.45 1.27 -17.91
CA PRO A 61 -2.91 0.52 -16.78
C PRO A 61 -2.57 1.41 -15.58
N MET A 62 -2.16 2.65 -15.84
CA MET A 62 -1.88 3.63 -14.78
C MET A 62 -3.15 4.11 -14.08
N ALA A 63 -4.19 4.50 -14.83
CA ALA A 63 -5.46 4.92 -14.23
C ALA A 63 -6.09 3.80 -13.39
N LEU A 64 -6.08 2.56 -13.90
CA LEU A 64 -6.54 1.38 -13.15
C LEU A 64 -5.72 1.17 -11.87
N HIS A 65 -4.40 1.31 -11.93
CA HIS A 65 -3.53 1.18 -10.76
C HIS A 65 -3.80 2.29 -9.72
N LEU A 66 -3.98 3.54 -10.14
CA LEU A 66 -4.31 4.64 -9.24
C LEU A 66 -5.68 4.46 -8.58
N ASN A 67 -6.68 4.03 -9.35
CA ASN A 67 -8.02 3.75 -8.82
C ASN A 67 -7.98 2.63 -7.76
N HIS A 68 -7.22 1.55 -8.02
CA HIS A 68 -6.97 0.49 -7.04
C HIS A 68 -6.26 1.01 -5.78
N CYS A 69 -5.29 1.90 -5.93
CA CYS A 69 -4.61 2.54 -4.80
C CYS A 69 -5.58 3.33 -3.92
N VAL A 70 -6.48 4.11 -4.53
CA VAL A 70 -7.50 4.87 -3.81
C VAL A 70 -8.48 3.94 -3.08
N ASP A 71 -8.92 2.87 -3.74
CA ASP A 71 -9.86 1.91 -3.15
C ASP A 71 -9.28 1.20 -1.92
N ILE A 72 -8.05 0.69 -1.99
CA ILE A 72 -7.42 0.02 -0.85
C ILE A 72 -7.19 0.97 0.33
N LEU A 73 -6.79 2.22 0.07
CA LEU A 73 -6.64 3.22 1.13
C LEU A 73 -7.98 3.57 1.76
N LEU A 74 -9.06 3.63 0.97
CA LEU A 74 -10.41 3.82 1.50
C LEU A 74 -10.84 2.65 2.40
N GLN A 75 -10.57 1.41 1.97
CA GLN A 75 -10.84 0.23 2.78
C GLN A 75 -10.09 0.28 4.12
N GLU A 76 -8.80 0.62 4.12
CA GLU A 76 -8.03 0.75 5.37
C GLU A 76 -8.59 1.86 6.28
N ILE A 77 -8.85 3.05 5.73
CA ILE A 77 -9.36 4.19 6.53
C ILE A 77 -10.69 3.84 7.19
N THR A 78 -11.57 3.16 6.46
CA THR A 78 -12.90 2.80 6.96
C THR A 78 -12.87 1.59 7.89
N CYS A 79 -11.97 0.62 7.68
CA CYS A 79 -11.86 -0.58 8.51
C CYS A 79 -11.04 -0.37 9.79
N SER A 80 -10.01 0.48 9.77
CA SER A 80 -9.15 0.75 10.94
C SER A 80 -9.87 1.54 12.03
N GLY A 81 -10.97 2.23 11.68
CA GLY A 81 -11.88 2.84 12.64
C GLY A 81 -11.26 3.97 13.46
N ASN A 82 -10.44 4.82 12.84
CA ASN A 82 -9.85 5.97 13.54
C ASN A 82 -10.94 6.98 13.96
N VAL A 83 -11.27 7.00 15.25
CA VAL A 83 -12.25 7.90 15.88
C VAL A 83 -11.60 9.11 16.58
N GLY A 84 -10.34 9.42 16.27
CA GLY A 84 -9.63 10.58 16.81
C GLY A 84 -10.36 11.89 16.47
N PHE A 85 -10.64 12.71 17.48
CA PHE A 85 -11.39 13.95 17.29
C PHE A 85 -10.46 15.09 16.87
N ILE A 86 -10.84 15.83 15.83
CA ILE A 86 -10.18 17.07 15.42
C ILE A 86 -10.91 18.24 16.06
N THR A 87 -10.25 18.92 16.99
CA THR A 87 -10.74 20.19 17.54
C THR A 87 -10.40 21.34 16.59
N SER A 88 -10.97 22.52 16.83
CA SER A 88 -10.60 23.74 16.11
C SER A 88 -10.20 24.84 17.09
N ASN A 89 -9.15 25.58 16.74
CA ASN A 89 -8.60 26.65 17.57
C ASN A 89 -8.64 27.99 16.81
N TRP A 90 -8.77 29.10 17.54
CA TRP A 90 -8.60 30.44 16.95
C TRP A 90 -7.13 30.72 16.70
N VAL A 91 -6.81 31.16 15.48
CA VAL A 91 -5.44 31.52 15.05
C VAL A 91 -5.45 32.98 14.60
N GLU A 92 -4.42 33.74 14.95
CA GLU A 92 -4.29 35.15 14.59
C GLU A 92 -4.34 35.33 13.06
N ASN A 93 -5.00 36.40 12.60
CA ASN A 93 -5.20 36.71 11.19
C ASN A 93 -6.02 35.68 10.38
N GLN A 94 -6.68 34.73 11.05
CA GLN A 94 -7.62 33.81 10.39
C GLN A 94 -9.07 34.24 10.59
N ARG A 95 -9.87 34.16 9.52
CA ARG A 95 -11.29 34.54 9.53
C ARG A 95 -12.17 33.55 10.29
N TYR A 96 -11.76 32.29 10.38
CA TYR A 96 -12.49 31.19 11.01
C TYR A 96 -11.55 30.34 11.87
N PRO A 97 -12.07 29.59 12.88
CA PRO A 97 -11.27 28.62 13.61
C PRO A 97 -10.62 27.60 12.67
N GLN A 98 -9.37 27.25 12.95
CA GLN A 98 -8.59 26.32 12.15
C GLN A 98 -8.54 24.94 12.82
N PRO A 99 -8.57 23.84 12.05
CA PRO A 99 -8.47 22.49 12.60
C PRO A 99 -7.12 22.26 13.26
N ASP A 100 -7.13 21.69 14.46
CA ASP A 100 -5.93 21.20 15.14
C ASP A 100 -5.66 19.77 14.68
N MET A 101 -4.70 19.63 13.77
CA MET A 101 -4.30 18.33 13.21
C MET A 101 -3.37 17.54 14.14
N SER A 102 -3.05 18.07 15.34
CA SER A 102 -2.22 17.41 16.36
C SER A 102 -3.03 16.36 17.15
N ILE A 103 -3.64 15.43 16.44
CA ILE A 103 -4.50 14.40 17.01
C ILE A 103 -3.64 13.40 17.79
N TYR A 104 -4.07 13.04 19.00
CA TYR A 104 -3.47 11.93 19.73
C TYR A 104 -3.75 10.61 19.02
N ARG A 105 -2.70 9.97 18.51
CA ARG A 105 -2.78 8.67 17.81
C ARG A 105 -2.05 7.60 18.62
N LYS A 106 -2.60 6.39 18.61
CA LYS A 106 -1.89 5.19 19.09
C LYS A 106 -1.38 4.41 17.89
N CYS A 107 -0.07 4.43 17.70
CA CYS A 107 0.58 3.67 16.63
C CYS A 107 0.94 2.27 17.11
N ILE A 108 0.99 1.32 16.17
CA ILE A 108 1.69 0.05 16.39
C ILE A 108 3.21 0.29 16.38
N ALA A 109 3.99 -0.63 16.94
CA ALA A 109 5.45 -0.62 16.82
C ALA A 109 5.85 -1.03 15.39
N PHE A 110 5.71 -0.11 14.44
CA PHE A 110 5.80 -0.39 13.01
C PHE A 110 7.20 -0.88 12.60
N GLU A 111 8.24 -0.41 13.28
CA GLU A 111 9.63 -0.84 13.07
C GLU A 111 9.80 -2.34 13.29
N ASN A 112 9.07 -2.92 14.24
CA ASN A 112 9.11 -4.37 14.48
C ASN A 112 8.44 -5.13 13.33
N VAL A 113 7.37 -4.58 12.74
CA VAL A 113 6.70 -5.16 11.57
C VAL A 113 7.62 -5.12 10.35
N VAL A 114 8.32 -4.00 10.14
CA VAL A 114 9.33 -3.85 9.08
C VAL A 114 10.46 -4.84 9.27
N ALA A 115 11.02 -4.93 10.48
CA ALA A 115 12.10 -5.87 10.79
C ALA A 115 11.67 -7.32 10.55
N TRP A 116 10.46 -7.69 10.98
CA TRP A 116 9.90 -9.02 10.73
C TRP A 116 9.75 -9.30 9.22
N ARG A 117 9.15 -8.37 8.46
CA ARG A 117 8.98 -8.53 7.00
C ARG A 117 10.34 -8.75 6.33
N ASN A 118 11.32 -7.90 6.61
CA ASN A 118 12.63 -8.00 5.96
C ASN A 118 13.37 -9.30 6.31
N ALA A 119 13.16 -9.85 7.50
CA ALA A 119 13.75 -11.12 7.91
C ALA A 119 13.07 -12.35 7.29
N HIS A 120 11.84 -12.22 6.80
CA HIS A 120 11.02 -13.33 6.29
C HIS A 120 10.60 -13.18 4.81
N SER A 121 10.98 -12.09 4.15
CA SER A 121 10.73 -11.88 2.74
C SER A 121 11.51 -12.88 1.89
N VAL A 122 10.89 -13.36 0.81
CA VAL A 122 11.58 -14.15 -0.20
C VAL A 122 12.64 -13.30 -0.92
N ASP A 123 13.63 -13.97 -1.51
CA ASP A 123 14.59 -13.33 -2.42
C ASP A 123 13.84 -12.75 -3.63
N THR A 124 13.85 -11.43 -3.76
CA THR A 124 13.13 -10.69 -4.81
C THR A 124 13.72 -10.92 -6.20
N ASP A 125 15.05 -11.03 -6.30
CA ASP A 125 15.72 -11.28 -7.59
C ASP A 125 15.39 -12.69 -8.10
N LYS A 126 15.27 -13.65 -7.18
CA LYS A 126 14.78 -15.00 -7.49
C LYS A 126 13.30 -14.97 -7.84
N TYR A 127 12.49 -14.20 -7.12
CA TYR A 127 11.06 -14.07 -7.36
C TYR A 127 10.78 -13.61 -8.80
N GLU A 128 11.41 -12.52 -9.23
CA GLU A 128 11.22 -11.98 -10.58
C GLU A 128 11.59 -12.98 -11.68
N LYS A 129 12.67 -13.75 -11.49
CA LYS A 129 13.12 -14.74 -12.48
C LYS A 129 12.22 -15.98 -12.56
N VAL A 130 11.66 -16.40 -11.43
CA VAL A 130 10.92 -17.67 -11.32
C VAL A 130 9.42 -17.49 -11.51
N MET A 131 8.88 -16.33 -11.13
CA MET A 131 7.44 -16.05 -11.13
C MET A 131 6.98 -15.23 -12.34
N ALA A 132 7.88 -14.89 -13.27
CA ALA A 132 7.48 -14.29 -14.54
C ALA A 132 6.61 -15.28 -15.33
N GLU A 133 5.43 -14.83 -15.77
CA GLU A 133 4.63 -15.59 -16.73
C GLU A 133 5.40 -15.73 -18.06
N PRO A 134 5.34 -16.89 -18.73
CA PRO A 134 5.96 -17.10 -20.04
C PRO A 134 5.37 -16.24 -21.15
#